data_AF-A0A1V9EFG2-F1
#
_entry.id   AF-A0A1V9EFG2-F1
#
_cell.length_a   1.000
_cell.length_b   1.000
_cell.length_c   1.000
_cell.angle_alpha   90.00
_cell.angle_beta   90.00
_cell.angle_gamma   90.00
#
_symmetry.space_group_name_H-M   'P 1'
#
loop_
_entity.id
_entity.type
_entity.pdbx_description
1 polymer ?
#
loop_
_entity_poly.entity_id
_entity_poly.type
_entity_poly.pdbx_seq_one_letter_code
_entity_poly.pdbx_strand_id
1 'polypeptide(L)'
;MIDEEITLKYVDELRAKENRIDFTKDNWVEEIRAIESEYRKKIAPELTYIRRTIGESLAENSFKDLQAIDAILNDTNRLKNYITPTFDELEENIQSGSHEYLVLSLLLFEARNLGSDARDEMVYFGDLVRFCESKSVDVKSILRQLLPFASNEIKYGTNSVRTLFQHVIEPAANISENSNQ
;
A
#
# COMPACT_ATOMS: atom_id res chain seq x y z
N MET A 1 -16.24 -16.41 -4.32
CA MET A 1 -15.06 -15.69 -3.80
C MET A 1 -14.61 -14.72 -4.89
N ILE A 2 -14.36 -13.43 -4.59
CA ILE A 2 -14.03 -12.41 -5.61
C ILE A 2 -12.80 -12.82 -6.44
N ASP A 3 -11.87 -13.57 -5.83
CA ASP A 3 -10.61 -14.02 -6.44
C ASP A 3 -10.73 -15.24 -7.38
N GLU A 4 -11.73 -16.12 -7.21
CA GLU A 4 -11.81 -17.40 -7.92
C GLU A 4 -12.08 -17.22 -9.43
N GLU A 5 -13.01 -16.35 -9.78
CA GLU A 5 -13.43 -16.13 -11.16
C GLU A 5 -12.38 -15.32 -11.96
N ILE A 6 -11.70 -14.38 -11.29
CA ILE A 6 -10.61 -13.57 -11.86
C ILE A 6 -9.36 -14.44 -12.06
N THR A 7 -9.05 -15.28 -11.08
CA THR A 7 -7.94 -16.22 -11.13
C THR A 7 -8.07 -17.16 -12.32
N LEU A 8 -9.26 -17.71 -12.54
CA LEU A 8 -9.55 -18.60 -13.69
C LEU A 8 -9.48 -17.86 -15.03
N LYS A 9 -9.80 -16.57 -15.08
CA LYS A 9 -9.94 -15.83 -16.34
C LYS A 9 -8.63 -15.23 -16.86
N TYR A 10 -7.68 -14.88 -15.99
CA TYR A 10 -6.53 -14.06 -16.40
C TYR A 10 -5.15 -14.60 -15.98
N VAL A 11 -5.08 -15.47 -14.97
CA VAL A 11 -3.77 -15.86 -14.40
C VAL A 11 -3.03 -16.88 -15.27
N ASP A 12 -3.75 -17.77 -15.96
CA ASP A 12 -3.10 -18.76 -16.84
C ASP A 12 -2.40 -18.09 -18.03
N GLU A 13 -2.95 -16.99 -18.53
CA GLU A 13 -2.31 -16.17 -19.56
C GLU A 13 -1.05 -15.45 -19.03
N LEU A 14 -1.09 -14.94 -17.79
CA LEU A 14 0.07 -14.31 -17.15
C LEU A 14 1.22 -15.31 -17.02
N ARG A 15 0.95 -16.49 -16.44
CA ARG A 15 1.94 -17.56 -16.27
C ARG A 15 2.53 -18.00 -17.60
N ALA A 16 1.70 -18.08 -18.64
CA ALA A 16 2.17 -18.43 -19.98
C ALA A 16 3.14 -17.39 -20.56
N LYS A 17 3.02 -16.11 -20.19
CA LYS A 17 3.95 -15.04 -20.59
C LYS A 17 5.22 -15.03 -19.73
N GLU A 18 5.08 -15.15 -18.42
CA GLU A 18 6.23 -15.23 -17.48
C GLU A 18 7.14 -16.42 -17.80
N ASN A 19 6.56 -17.59 -18.11
CA ASN A 19 7.32 -18.79 -18.46
C ASN A 19 8.11 -18.67 -19.77
N ARG A 20 7.89 -17.63 -20.57
CA ARG A 20 8.63 -17.36 -21.82
C ARG A 20 9.77 -16.38 -21.64
N ILE A 21 9.94 -15.82 -20.44
CA ILE A 21 11.00 -14.86 -20.14
C ILE A 21 12.34 -15.60 -20.10
N ASP A 22 13.28 -15.07 -20.85
CA ASP A 22 14.65 -15.55 -20.85
C ASP A 22 15.48 -14.71 -19.88
N PHE A 23 15.70 -15.24 -18.67
CA PHE A 23 16.47 -14.59 -17.61
C PHE A 23 17.95 -14.38 -17.94
N THR A 24 18.43 -14.87 -19.08
CA THR A 24 19.81 -14.67 -19.53
C THR A 24 20.01 -13.42 -20.40
N LYS A 25 18.92 -12.77 -20.84
CA LYS A 25 18.97 -11.54 -21.64
C LYS A 25 19.06 -10.31 -20.77
N ASP A 26 19.86 -9.32 -21.15
CA ASP A 26 20.05 -8.09 -20.37
C ASP A 26 18.75 -7.30 -20.07
N ASN A 27 17.70 -7.47 -20.88
CA ASN A 27 16.43 -6.76 -20.76
C ASN A 27 15.29 -7.55 -20.08
N TRP A 28 15.59 -8.66 -19.40
CA TRP A 28 14.57 -9.53 -18.79
C TRP A 28 13.71 -8.78 -17.74
N VAL A 29 14.29 -7.78 -17.06
CA VAL A 29 13.59 -6.96 -16.06
C VAL A 29 12.50 -6.12 -16.71
N GLU A 30 12.80 -5.49 -17.86
CA GLU A 30 11.84 -4.70 -18.63
C GLU A 30 10.71 -5.59 -19.18
N GLU A 31 11.03 -6.81 -19.61
CA GLU A 31 10.03 -7.78 -20.07
C GLU A 31 9.06 -8.17 -18.95
N ILE A 32 9.56 -8.46 -17.74
CA ILE A 32 8.69 -8.71 -16.57
C ILE A 32 7.80 -7.51 -16.27
N ARG A 33 8.38 -6.31 -16.18
CA ARG A 33 7.63 -5.08 -15.88
C ARG A 33 6.53 -4.81 -16.92
N ALA A 34 6.80 -5.09 -18.18
CA ALA A 34 5.81 -4.95 -19.25
C ALA A 34 4.65 -5.94 -19.08
N ILE A 35 4.94 -7.19 -18.74
CA ILE A 35 3.93 -8.23 -18.47
C ILE A 35 3.08 -7.87 -17.25
N GLU A 36 3.71 -7.42 -16.15
CA GLU A 36 3.02 -6.97 -14.95
C GLU A 36 2.13 -5.75 -15.22
N SER A 37 2.63 -4.76 -15.98
CA SER A 37 1.86 -3.57 -16.37
C SER A 37 0.65 -3.92 -17.24
N GLU A 38 0.83 -4.82 -18.21
CA GLU A 38 -0.28 -5.31 -19.06
C GLU A 38 -1.35 -6.02 -18.22
N TYR A 39 -0.92 -6.88 -17.31
CA TYR A 39 -1.83 -7.59 -16.42
C TYR A 39 -2.61 -6.63 -15.53
N ARG A 40 -1.91 -5.68 -14.87
CA ARG A 40 -2.54 -4.67 -14.02
C ARG A 40 -3.62 -3.88 -14.75
N LYS A 41 -3.39 -3.51 -16.01
CA LYS A 41 -4.40 -2.87 -16.88
C LYS A 41 -5.59 -3.77 -17.16
N LYS A 42 -5.34 -5.06 -17.40
CA LYS A 42 -6.39 -6.05 -17.68
C LYS A 42 -7.33 -6.26 -16.49
N ILE A 43 -6.80 -6.23 -15.27
CA ILE A 43 -7.56 -6.40 -14.02
C ILE A 43 -8.00 -5.07 -13.37
N ALA A 44 -7.78 -3.93 -14.03
CA ALA A 44 -8.05 -2.61 -13.46
C ALA A 44 -9.52 -2.42 -13.00
N PRO A 45 -10.54 -2.89 -13.72
CA PRO A 45 -11.94 -2.83 -13.26
C PRO A 45 -12.14 -3.59 -11.93
N GLU A 46 -11.55 -4.76 -11.81
CA GLU A 46 -11.65 -5.62 -10.63
C GLU A 46 -10.89 -5.01 -9.44
N LEU A 47 -9.69 -4.45 -9.68
CA LEU A 47 -8.95 -3.69 -8.67
C LEU A 47 -9.76 -2.48 -8.18
N THR A 48 -10.39 -1.75 -9.09
CA THR A 48 -11.24 -0.60 -8.73
C THR A 48 -12.40 -1.03 -7.85
N TYR A 49 -13.08 -2.13 -8.20
CA TYR A 49 -14.16 -2.70 -7.40
C TYR A 49 -13.69 -3.08 -5.99
N ILE A 50 -12.60 -3.84 -5.86
CA ILE A 50 -12.05 -4.28 -4.57
C ILE A 50 -11.64 -3.07 -3.73
N ARG A 51 -10.92 -2.11 -4.31
CA ARG A 51 -10.48 -0.89 -3.60
C ARG A 51 -11.66 -0.09 -3.08
N ARG A 52 -12.72 0.03 -3.88
CA ARG A 52 -13.97 0.68 -3.45
C ARG A 52 -14.63 -0.09 -2.30
N THR A 53 -14.75 -1.41 -2.40
CA THR A 53 -15.34 -2.24 -1.33
C THR A 53 -14.56 -2.14 -0.03
N ILE A 54 -13.21 -2.13 -0.10
CA ILE A 54 -12.36 -1.86 1.07
C ILE A 54 -12.66 -0.47 1.62
N GLY A 55 -12.68 0.56 0.77
CA GLY A 55 -13.00 1.94 1.15
C GLY A 55 -14.38 2.13 1.80
N GLU A 56 -15.42 1.49 1.27
CA GLU A 56 -16.78 1.50 1.81
C GLU A 56 -16.82 0.82 3.19
N SER A 57 -16.22 -0.37 3.31
CA SER A 57 -16.14 -1.10 4.58
C SER A 57 -15.38 -0.32 5.67
N LEU A 58 -14.33 0.40 5.27
CA LEU A 58 -13.55 1.29 6.13
C LEU A 58 -14.37 2.49 6.62
N ALA A 59 -15.11 3.14 5.70
CA ALA A 59 -15.94 4.29 6.02
C ALA A 59 -17.07 3.93 6.99
N GLU A 60 -17.73 2.78 6.78
CA GLU A 60 -18.80 2.28 7.65
C GLU A 60 -18.33 2.02 9.09
N ASN A 61 -17.07 1.60 9.27
CA ASN A 61 -16.51 1.27 10.57
C ASN A 61 -15.60 2.36 11.17
N SER A 62 -15.62 3.59 10.61
CA SER A 62 -14.75 4.69 11.04
C SER A 62 -13.26 4.30 11.10
N PHE A 63 -12.81 3.46 10.17
CA PHE A 63 -11.42 3.01 10.07
C PHE A 63 -10.91 2.18 11.27
N LYS A 64 -11.80 1.61 12.09
CA LYS A 64 -11.44 0.88 13.32
C LYS A 64 -11.18 -0.61 13.12
N ASP A 65 -11.76 -1.22 12.09
CA ASP A 65 -11.78 -2.67 11.93
C ASP A 65 -10.68 -3.16 11.00
N LEU A 66 -9.44 -3.17 11.50
CA LEU A 66 -8.30 -3.73 10.78
C LEU A 66 -8.45 -5.24 10.50
N GLN A 67 -9.29 -5.95 11.28
CA GLN A 67 -9.56 -7.38 11.06
C GLN A 67 -10.47 -7.60 9.85
N ALA A 68 -11.47 -6.75 9.63
CA ALA A 68 -12.27 -6.78 8.41
C ALA A 68 -11.42 -6.51 7.16
N ILE A 69 -10.46 -5.59 7.24
CA ILE A 69 -9.51 -5.34 6.15
C ILE A 69 -8.66 -6.59 5.89
N ASP A 70 -8.07 -7.17 6.93
CA ASP A 70 -7.26 -8.39 6.81
C ASP A 70 -8.06 -9.55 6.21
N ALA A 71 -9.33 -9.72 6.59
CA ALA A 71 -10.21 -10.72 6.01
C ALA A 71 -10.43 -10.49 4.50
N ILE A 72 -10.70 -9.25 4.07
CA ILE A 72 -10.85 -8.91 2.63
C ILE A 72 -9.53 -9.14 1.88
N LEU A 73 -8.38 -8.83 2.49
CA LEU A 73 -7.06 -9.07 1.90
C LEU A 73 -6.74 -10.56 1.77
N ASN A 74 -7.13 -11.37 2.74
CA ASN A 74 -6.96 -12.82 2.69
C ASN A 74 -7.92 -13.46 1.67
N ASP A 75 -9.13 -12.92 1.52
CA ASP A 75 -10.11 -13.36 0.50
C ASP A 75 -9.69 -12.99 -0.93
N THR A 76 -8.75 -12.06 -1.09
CA THR A 76 -8.20 -11.59 -2.37
C THR A 76 -6.81 -12.16 -2.66
N ASN A 77 -6.49 -13.32 -2.07
CA ASN A 77 -5.23 -14.08 -2.10
C ASN A 77 -4.24 -13.76 -3.23
N ARG A 78 -4.66 -13.76 -4.51
CA ARG A 78 -3.77 -13.48 -5.65
C ARG A 78 -3.69 -12.00 -6.06
N LEU A 79 -4.75 -11.24 -5.82
CA LEU A 79 -4.81 -9.81 -6.12
C LEU A 79 -4.14 -8.95 -5.03
N LYS A 80 -3.84 -9.51 -3.85
CA LYS A 80 -3.26 -8.78 -2.72
C LYS A 80 -2.02 -7.92 -3.06
N ASN A 81 -1.20 -8.37 -4.02
CA ASN A 81 -0.01 -7.65 -4.48
C ASN A 81 -0.32 -6.49 -5.43
N TYR A 82 -1.54 -6.45 -6.00
CA TYR A 82 -2.03 -5.45 -6.94
C TYR A 82 -3.04 -4.47 -6.29
N ILE A 83 -3.57 -4.82 -5.11
CA ILE A 83 -4.51 -3.97 -4.36
C ILE A 83 -3.86 -2.65 -3.99
N THR A 84 -2.59 -2.66 -3.57
CA THR A 84 -1.82 -1.44 -3.29
C THR A 84 -1.68 -0.62 -4.57
N PRO A 85 -2.17 0.64 -4.57
CA PRO A 85 -1.99 1.56 -5.68
C PRO A 85 -0.50 1.76 -6.04
N THR A 86 -0.17 1.92 -7.32
CA THR A 86 1.16 2.38 -7.73
C THR A 86 1.31 3.87 -7.48
N PHE A 87 2.54 4.38 -7.48
CA PHE A 87 2.77 5.83 -7.44
C PHE A 87 2.13 6.57 -8.62
N ASP A 88 2.09 5.95 -9.80
CA ASP A 88 1.39 6.51 -10.95
C ASP A 88 -0.13 6.59 -10.69
N GLU A 89 -0.75 5.54 -10.15
CA GLU A 89 -2.18 5.54 -9.79
C GLU A 89 -2.50 6.51 -8.65
N LEU A 90 -1.59 6.66 -7.68
CA LEU A 90 -1.69 7.65 -6.61
C LEU A 90 -1.65 9.07 -7.18
N GLU A 91 -0.72 9.32 -8.12
CA GLU A 91 -0.59 10.61 -8.77
C GLU A 91 -1.83 10.97 -9.57
N GLU A 92 -2.36 10.04 -10.38
CA GLU A 92 -3.61 10.24 -11.11
C GLU A 92 -4.79 10.53 -10.17
N ASN A 93 -4.87 9.81 -9.03
CA ASN A 93 -5.92 10.02 -8.03
C ASN A 93 -5.82 11.42 -7.41
N ILE A 94 -4.63 11.86 -7.03
CA ILE A 94 -4.38 13.21 -6.48
C ILE A 94 -4.71 14.29 -7.51
N GLN A 95 -4.29 14.11 -8.77
CA GLN A 95 -4.58 15.05 -9.85
C GLN A 95 -6.08 15.18 -10.12
N SER A 96 -6.86 14.11 -9.88
CA SER A 96 -8.34 14.14 -9.94
C SER A 96 -9.01 14.83 -8.74
N GLY A 97 -8.22 15.22 -7.71
CA GLY A 97 -8.70 15.81 -6.46
C GLY A 97 -9.16 14.81 -5.41
N SER A 98 -8.87 13.51 -5.59
CA SER A 98 -9.19 12.45 -4.63
C SER A 98 -7.94 11.99 -3.89
N HIS A 99 -8.09 11.69 -2.60
CA HIS A 99 -7.03 11.13 -1.75
C HIS A 99 -7.35 9.69 -1.30
N GLU A 100 -8.37 9.06 -1.88
CA GLU A 100 -8.85 7.74 -1.48
C GLU A 100 -7.75 6.67 -1.60
N TYR A 101 -6.92 6.74 -2.65
CA TYR A 101 -5.85 5.76 -2.85
C TYR A 101 -4.69 5.95 -1.86
N LEU A 102 -4.46 7.19 -1.41
CA LEU A 102 -3.49 7.47 -0.36
C LEU A 102 -3.97 6.92 0.99
N VAL A 103 -5.23 7.18 1.34
CA VAL A 103 -5.85 6.66 2.57
C VAL A 103 -5.85 5.13 2.56
N LEU A 104 -6.24 4.51 1.44
CA LEU A 104 -6.18 3.06 1.25
C LEU A 104 -4.76 2.53 1.45
N SER A 105 -3.75 3.17 0.85
CA SER A 105 -2.35 2.73 0.97
C SER A 105 -1.86 2.73 2.42
N LEU A 106 -2.23 3.75 3.20
CA LEU A 106 -1.90 3.84 4.62
C LEU A 106 -2.62 2.75 5.43
N LEU A 107 -3.89 2.48 5.14
CA LEU A 107 -4.66 1.45 5.84
C LEU A 107 -4.18 0.04 5.51
N LEU A 108 -3.77 -0.22 4.26
CA LEU A 108 -3.14 -1.48 3.87
C LEU A 108 -1.81 -1.68 4.60
N PHE A 109 -1.02 -0.62 4.76
CA PHE A 109 0.20 -0.66 5.57
C PHE A 109 -0.11 -1.02 7.03
N GLU A 110 -1.16 -0.45 7.63
CA GLU A 110 -1.60 -0.83 8.98
C GLU A 110 -2.07 -2.28 9.07
N ALA A 111 -2.89 -2.75 8.12
CA ALA A 111 -3.41 -4.11 8.10
C ALA A 111 -2.28 -5.14 7.95
N ARG A 112 -1.26 -4.84 7.13
CA ARG A 112 -0.09 -5.72 6.95
C ARG A 112 0.80 -5.82 8.19
N ASN A 113 0.68 -4.90 9.15
CA ASN A 113 1.25 -5.09 10.49
C ASN A 113 0.66 -6.32 11.20
N LEU A 114 -0.47 -6.89 10.77
CA LEU A 114 -0.98 -8.14 11.33
C LEU A 114 -0.20 -9.37 10.81
N GLY A 115 0.52 -9.25 9.69
CA GLY A 115 1.35 -10.30 9.10
C GLY A 115 2.65 -10.59 9.85
N SER A 116 3.35 -11.65 9.42
CA SER A 116 4.60 -12.14 10.03
C SER A 116 5.89 -11.55 9.45
N ASP A 117 5.87 -11.02 8.21
CA ASP A 117 6.99 -10.29 7.59
C ASP A 117 6.48 -8.94 7.08
N ALA A 118 7.14 -7.85 7.50
CA ALA A 118 6.72 -6.48 7.22
C ALA A 118 7.91 -5.58 6.80
N ARG A 119 9.06 -6.15 6.47
CA ARG A 119 10.28 -5.36 6.18
C ARG A 119 10.12 -4.47 4.95
N ASP A 120 9.54 -5.01 3.89
CA ASP A 120 9.31 -4.27 2.63
C ASP A 120 8.25 -3.17 2.80
N GLU A 121 7.33 -3.34 3.75
CA GLU A 121 6.28 -2.36 4.05
C GLU A 121 6.83 -1.06 4.65
N MET A 122 7.94 -1.14 5.40
CA MET A 122 8.59 0.05 5.94
C MET A 122 9.24 0.90 4.85
N VAL A 123 9.83 0.25 3.84
CA VAL A 123 10.39 0.92 2.66
C VAL A 123 9.26 1.60 1.89
N TYR A 124 8.17 0.88 1.62
CA TYR A 124 6.99 1.42 0.96
C TYR A 124 6.39 2.62 1.70
N PHE A 125 6.25 2.56 3.03
CA PHE A 125 5.76 3.69 3.83
C PHE A 125 6.66 4.92 3.71
N GLY A 126 7.99 4.73 3.77
CA GLY A 126 8.96 5.81 3.56
C GLY A 126 8.85 6.44 2.17
N ASP A 127 8.68 5.62 1.13
CA ASP A 127 8.46 6.08 -0.24
C ASP A 127 7.13 6.84 -0.39
N LEU A 128 6.07 6.36 0.26
CA LEU A 128 4.76 7.01 0.27
C LEU A 128 4.80 8.40 0.91
N VAL A 129 5.51 8.55 2.04
CA VAL A 129 5.69 9.86 2.68
C VAL A 129 6.46 10.81 1.77
N ARG A 130 7.58 10.37 1.19
CA ARG A 130 8.38 11.19 0.24
C ARG A 130 7.57 11.58 -0.99
N PHE A 131 6.75 10.66 -1.49
CA PHE A 131 5.83 10.94 -2.58
C PHE A 131 4.83 12.05 -2.21
N CYS A 132 4.18 11.95 -1.05
CA CYS A 132 3.27 13.00 -0.58
C CYS A 132 3.96 14.36 -0.42
N GLU A 133 5.18 14.39 0.11
CA GLU A 133 5.99 15.61 0.20
C GLU A 133 6.27 16.20 -1.18
N SER A 134 6.67 15.38 -2.16
CA SER A 134 6.95 15.82 -3.53
C SER A 134 5.72 16.38 -4.24
N LYS A 135 4.52 15.91 -3.86
CA LYS A 135 3.23 16.36 -4.42
C LYS A 135 2.53 17.42 -3.56
N SER A 136 3.17 17.91 -2.50
CA SER A 136 2.58 18.88 -1.56
C SER A 136 1.25 18.43 -0.95
N VAL A 137 1.09 17.12 -0.73
CA VAL A 137 -0.09 16.54 -0.08
C VAL A 137 0.11 16.56 1.44
N ASP A 138 -0.88 17.05 2.19
CA ASP A 138 -0.86 17.06 3.66
C ASP A 138 -1.14 15.66 4.24
N VAL A 139 -0.15 14.78 4.11
CA VAL A 139 -0.19 13.43 4.67
C VAL A 139 -0.30 13.45 6.21
N LYS A 140 0.20 14.50 6.87
CA LYS A 140 0.19 14.60 8.34
C LYS A 140 -1.22 14.67 8.88
N SER A 141 -2.12 15.40 8.23
CA SER A 141 -3.53 15.44 8.62
C SER A 141 -4.21 14.08 8.53
N ILE A 142 -3.90 13.29 7.50
CA ILE A 142 -4.42 11.91 7.35
C ILE A 142 -3.85 11.02 8.45
N LEU A 143 -2.54 11.05 8.67
CA LEU A 143 -1.88 10.25 9.71
C LEU A 143 -2.41 10.57 11.11
N ARG A 144 -2.73 11.83 11.42
CA ARG A 144 -3.36 12.20 12.70
C ARG A 144 -4.74 11.57 12.90
N GLN A 145 -5.52 11.41 11.83
CA GLN A 145 -6.83 10.75 11.89
C GLN A 145 -6.69 9.25 12.14
N LEU A 146 -5.67 8.63 11.54
CA LEU A 146 -5.40 7.19 11.66
C LEU A 146 -4.65 6.81 12.96
N LEU A 147 -3.86 7.72 13.52
CA LEU A 147 -3.01 7.49 14.69
C LEU A 147 -3.70 6.83 15.90
N PRO A 148 -4.98 7.14 16.25
CA PRO A 148 -5.67 6.47 17.34
C PRO A 148 -5.85 4.96 17.13
N PHE A 149 -5.89 4.51 15.89
CA PHE A 149 -6.13 3.12 15.47
C PHE A 149 -4.84 2.35 15.17
N ALA A 150 -3.75 3.08 14.90
CA ALA A 150 -2.44 2.52 14.62
C ALA A 150 -1.95 1.57 15.74
N SER A 151 -1.49 0.39 15.31
CA SER A 151 -0.94 -0.64 16.21
C SER A 151 0.27 -0.13 16.99
N ASN A 152 0.33 -0.52 18.27
CA ASN A 152 1.49 -0.27 19.14
C ASN A 152 2.42 -1.49 19.24
N GLU A 153 2.19 -2.53 18.44
CA GLU A 153 3.03 -3.72 18.39
C GLU A 153 4.37 -3.41 17.70
N ILE A 154 5.47 -3.81 18.31
CA ILE A 154 6.82 -3.57 17.78
C ILE A 154 7.13 -4.64 16.73
N LYS A 155 7.08 -4.26 15.45
CA LYS A 155 7.37 -5.16 14.30
C LYS A 155 8.40 -4.60 13.32
N TYR A 156 8.70 -3.31 13.39
CA TYR A 156 9.62 -2.62 12.47
C TYR A 156 10.91 -2.25 13.19
N GLY A 157 11.66 -3.26 13.64
CA GLY A 157 12.83 -3.07 14.50
C GLY A 157 12.42 -2.66 15.91
N THR A 158 12.69 -1.40 16.29
CA THR A 158 12.22 -0.81 17.56
C THR A 158 10.91 -0.04 17.41
N ASN A 159 10.35 0.01 16.19
CA ASN A 159 9.18 0.83 15.88
C ASN A 159 7.91 -0.02 15.77
N SER A 160 6.80 0.56 16.21
CA SER A 160 5.42 0.18 15.87
C SER A 160 4.85 1.11 14.79
N VAL A 161 3.74 0.73 14.13
CA VAL A 161 3.00 1.62 13.21
C VAL A 161 2.72 2.97 13.87
N ARG A 162 2.27 2.96 15.13
CA ARG A 162 2.02 4.18 15.90
C ARG A 162 3.26 5.08 15.99
N THR A 163 4.43 4.52 16.33
CA THR A 163 5.67 5.31 16.41
C THR A 163 6.11 5.83 15.05
N LEU A 164 5.92 5.05 13.97
CA LEU A 164 6.22 5.49 12.61
C LEU A 164 5.34 6.68 12.20
N PHE A 165 4.04 6.62 12.50
CA PHE A 165 3.12 7.73 12.24
C PHE A 165 3.49 8.96 13.05
N GLN A 166 3.82 8.79 14.34
CA GLN A 166 4.25 9.89 15.22
C GLN A 166 5.49 10.58 14.67
N HIS A 167 6.51 9.86 14.22
CA HIS A 167 7.73 10.46 13.65
C HIS A 167 7.45 11.34 12.42
N VAL A 168 6.45 11.00 11.61
CA VAL A 168 6.07 11.81 10.44
C VAL A 168 5.24 13.03 10.84
N ILE A 169 4.32 12.88 11.80
CA ILE A 169 3.47 13.96 12.30
C ILE A 169 4.30 15.00 13.06
N GLU A 170 5.21 14.50 13.90
CA GLU A 170 6.12 15.24 14.77
C GLU A 170 7.56 14.93 14.36
N PRO A 171 8.09 15.60 13.33
CA PRO A 171 9.52 15.49 13.05
C PRO A 171 10.24 15.90 14.33
N ALA A 172 11.12 15.02 14.81
CA ALA A 172 11.84 15.20 16.08
C ALA A 172 12.23 16.67 16.25
N ALA A 173 11.73 17.30 17.32
CA ALA A 173 12.16 18.62 17.72
C ALA A 173 13.69 18.64 17.61
N ASN A 174 14.22 19.63 16.89
CA ASN A 174 15.64 19.91 16.80
C ASN A 174 16.30 19.50 18.10
N ILE A 175 17.18 18.49 18.04
CA ILE A 175 18.21 18.33 19.05
C ILE A 175 19.01 19.62 18.94
N SER A 176 18.58 20.61 19.72
CA SER A 176 19.35 21.78 20.04
C SER A 176 20.62 21.17 20.63
N GLU A 177 21.73 21.39 19.94
CA GLU A 177 23.05 21.24 20.50
C GLU A 177 23.15 22.19 21.69
N ASN A 178 22.57 21.80 22.84
CA ASN A 178 23.06 22.17 24.14
C ASN A 178 24.30 21.32 24.38
N SER A 179 25.34 21.61 23.61
CA SER A 179 26.71 21.36 24.02
C SER A 179 27.11 22.57 24.87
N ASN A 180 26.77 22.45 26.15
CA ASN A 180 27.38 23.06 27.33
C ASN A 180 28.67 23.85 27.06
N GLN A 181 28.70 25.12 27.49
CA GLN A 181 29.48 25.60 28.66
C GLN A 181 30.99 25.39 28.55
#